data_AF-A0AAW1WJ54-F1
#
_entry.id   AF-A0AAW1WJ54-F1
#
_cell.length_a   1.000
_cell.length_b   1.000
_cell.length_c   1.000
_cell.angle_alpha   90.00
_cell.angle_beta   90.00
_cell.angle_gamma   90.00
#
_symmetry.space_group_name_H-M   'P 1'
#
loop_
_entity.id
_entity.type
_entity.pdbx_description
1 polymer ?
#
loop_
_entity_poly.entity_id
_entity_poly.type
_entity_poly.pdbx_seq_one_letter_code
_entity_poly.pdbx_strand_id
1 'polypeptide(L)'
;MKRYRNGEIWDFEQQMPVSHDARDVILGLDGGTTSTVCICMPILPFSDPLPDSVPVLARAVAGCSNHNSVGEAAARETLEQVMAEALAKSGSNRSAVRAVCLAVSGVNHASDQQRILDWLRDIFPNDVRLYVQNDAVAALACGTMGKLHGCVLIAGTGTIAYGFTEDGRDARAAGAGPTLGDWGSGYGIAAQALTAVIRAHDGRGPHTALTSSILEKLGLSSPDELIGWTYADPSWARIAALVPEVVSCAEAGDEVANKILFDSVEELGISVKAVVQRLDLCGPDGKDSFPLVMVGGVLEANKRWDIGKEVIRYISKDYPGAIPIIPKVEPAVGAALLAWNCLMKESLKEAFKC
;
A
#
# COMPACT_ATOMS: atom_id res chain seq x y z
N MET A 1 21.34 -2.46 16.68
CA MET A 1 19.98 -2.83 17.13
C MET A 1 20.10 -3.84 18.25
N LYS A 2 19.54 -3.56 19.43
CA LYS A 2 19.34 -4.58 20.46
C LYS A 2 18.26 -5.52 19.92
N ARG A 3 18.58 -6.80 19.70
CA ARG A 3 17.59 -7.83 19.41
C ARG A 3 16.82 -8.07 20.70
N TYR A 4 15.57 -7.63 20.76
CA TYR A 4 14.70 -7.96 21.88
C TYR A 4 14.30 -9.43 21.74
N ARG A 5 14.43 -10.23 22.80
CA ARG A 5 13.77 -11.55 22.81
C ARG A 5 12.27 -11.27 22.88
N ASN A 6 11.43 -12.01 22.14
CA ASN A 6 9.97 -11.77 22.06
C ASN A 6 9.28 -11.47 23.41
N GLY A 7 9.79 -11.98 24.54
CA GLY A 7 9.28 -11.63 25.88
C GLY A 7 9.40 -10.14 26.25
N GLU A 8 10.50 -9.47 25.90
CA GLU A 8 10.77 -8.08 26.32
C GLU A 8 9.87 -7.05 25.62
N ILE A 9 9.36 -7.36 24.42
CA ILE A 9 8.49 -6.45 23.63
C ILE A 9 7.13 -6.27 24.32
N TRP A 10 6.63 -7.32 24.98
CA TRP A 10 5.31 -7.36 25.61
C TRP A 10 5.34 -7.09 27.12
N ASP A 11 6.51 -6.76 27.69
CA ASP A 11 6.69 -6.54 29.14
C ASP A 11 5.82 -5.39 29.69
N PHE A 12 5.38 -4.46 28.83
CA PHE A 12 4.46 -3.39 29.24
C PHE A 12 3.15 -3.92 29.83
N GLU A 13 2.69 -5.10 29.39
CA GLU A 13 1.44 -5.71 29.88
C GLU A 13 1.50 -6.02 31.38
N GLN A 14 2.68 -6.33 31.93
CA GLN A 14 2.87 -6.61 33.35
C GLN A 14 2.70 -5.36 34.24
N GLN A 15 2.86 -4.17 33.64
CA GLN A 15 2.74 -2.89 34.32
C GLN A 15 1.35 -2.27 34.16
N MET A 16 0.47 -2.90 33.36
CA MET A 16 -0.87 -2.40 33.16
C MET A 16 -1.76 -2.72 34.35
N PRO A 17 -2.57 -1.76 34.83
CA PRO A 17 -3.57 -2.04 35.86
C PRO A 17 -4.57 -3.07 35.33
N VAL A 18 -4.95 -4.03 36.17
CA VAL A 18 -6.00 -5.01 35.86
C VAL A 18 -7.33 -4.27 35.76
N SER A 19 -7.67 -3.83 34.55
CA SER A 19 -8.93 -3.17 34.25
C SER A 19 -10.01 -4.21 33.97
N HIS A 20 -11.08 -4.22 34.77
CA HIS A 20 -12.28 -5.01 34.50
C HIS A 20 -13.15 -4.42 33.36
N ASP A 21 -12.81 -3.22 32.87
CA ASP A 21 -13.49 -2.49 31.78
C ASP A 21 -12.61 -2.39 30.51
N ALA A 22 -11.70 -3.36 30.30
CA ALA A 22 -10.91 -3.39 29.07
C ALA A 22 -11.83 -3.52 27.86
N ARG A 23 -12.02 -2.42 27.13
CA ARG A 23 -12.83 -2.39 25.91
C ARG A 23 -12.17 -3.26 24.86
N ASP A 24 -12.95 -4.13 24.24
CA ASP A 24 -12.49 -4.95 23.12
C ASP A 24 -12.00 -4.07 21.97
N VAL A 25 -10.87 -4.47 21.37
CA VAL A 25 -10.20 -3.72 20.31
C VAL A 25 -9.90 -4.59 19.09
N ILE A 26 -9.63 -3.90 17.99
CA ILE A 26 -9.26 -4.45 16.69
C ILE A 26 -7.96 -3.81 16.25
N LEU A 27 -7.06 -4.63 15.71
CA LEU A 27 -5.81 -4.17 15.12
C LEU A 27 -5.87 -4.26 13.60
N GLY A 28 -5.53 -3.16 12.93
CA GLY A 28 -5.30 -3.11 11.49
C GLY A 28 -3.86 -2.70 11.21
N LEU A 29 -3.17 -3.49 10.39
CA LEU A 29 -1.79 -3.24 10.02
C LEU A 29 -1.63 -3.10 8.52
N ASP A 30 -0.84 -2.10 8.13
CA ASP A 30 -0.35 -1.89 6.76
C ASP A 30 1.18 -1.88 6.77
N GLY A 31 1.78 -2.94 6.24
CA GLY A 31 3.22 -3.13 6.18
C GLY A 31 3.76 -2.97 4.76
N GLY A 32 4.45 -1.87 4.51
CA GLY A 32 5.07 -1.56 3.22
C GLY A 32 6.59 -1.76 3.20
N THR A 33 7.19 -1.34 2.09
CA THR A 33 8.65 -1.35 1.87
C THR A 33 9.39 -0.24 2.64
N THR A 34 8.68 0.80 3.07
CA THR A 34 9.28 1.98 3.72
C THR A 34 8.92 2.06 5.21
N SER A 35 7.65 1.84 5.53
CA SER A 35 7.11 1.95 6.88
C SER A 35 6.05 0.90 7.13
N THR A 36 5.77 0.66 8.40
CA THR A 36 4.67 -0.19 8.85
C THR A 36 3.82 0.58 9.84
N VAL A 37 2.51 0.61 9.64
CA VAL A 37 1.56 1.33 10.49
C VAL A 37 0.63 0.33 11.15
N CYS A 38 0.42 0.47 12.46
CA CYS A 38 -0.61 -0.25 13.21
C CYS A 38 -1.63 0.73 13.77
N ILE A 39 -2.90 0.43 13.53
CA ILE A 39 -4.07 1.14 14.05
C ILE A 39 -4.77 0.26 15.06
N CYS A 40 -5.01 0.80 16.25
CA CYS A 40 -5.87 0.20 17.27
C CYS A 40 -7.22 0.93 17.26
N MET A 41 -8.30 0.19 17.04
CA MET A 41 -9.68 0.69 16.88
C MET A 41 -10.58 0.01 17.93
N PRO A 42 -11.57 0.72 18.52
CA PRO A 42 -12.55 0.05 19.38
C PRO A 42 -13.51 -0.80 18.53
N ILE A 43 -14.15 -1.80 19.11
CA ILE A 43 -15.29 -2.45 18.42
C ILE A 43 -16.44 -1.45 18.30
N LEU A 44 -16.85 -1.18 17.06
CA LEU A 44 -17.99 -0.31 16.76
C LEU A 44 -19.33 -1.06 16.93
N PRO A 45 -20.34 -0.46 17.59
CA PRO A 45 -21.68 -1.04 17.72
C PRO A 45 -22.42 -1.08 16.37
N PHE A 46 -23.42 -1.96 16.28
CA PHE A 46 -24.16 -2.32 15.05
C PHE A 46 -25.11 -1.23 14.48
N SER A 47 -25.13 -0.02 15.03
CA SER A 47 -26.13 1.00 14.67
C SER A 47 -25.61 2.06 13.70
N ASP A 48 -26.24 2.12 12.52
CA ASP A 48 -26.16 3.15 11.47
C ASP A 48 -24.79 3.32 10.76
N PRO A 49 -24.69 4.00 9.59
CA PRO A 49 -23.49 3.96 8.76
C PRO A 49 -22.22 4.30 9.55
N LEU A 50 -21.10 3.69 9.15
CA LEU A 50 -19.78 3.98 9.73
C LEU A 50 -19.63 5.51 9.86
N PRO A 51 -19.19 6.00 11.03
CA PRO A 51 -19.04 7.43 11.24
C PRO A 51 -18.10 8.03 10.18
N ASP A 52 -18.33 9.30 9.82
CA ASP A 52 -17.51 10.04 8.85
C ASP A 52 -16.01 9.97 9.19
N SER A 53 -15.68 9.86 10.47
CA SER A 53 -14.35 9.51 10.97
C SER A 53 -14.38 8.21 11.77
N VAL A 54 -13.58 7.23 11.34
CA VAL A 54 -13.38 5.98 12.08
C VAL A 54 -12.64 6.30 13.38
N PRO A 55 -13.15 5.92 14.56
CA PRO A 55 -12.46 6.20 15.82
C PRO A 55 -11.19 5.36 15.92
N VAL A 56 -10.06 6.04 16.14
CA VAL A 56 -8.75 5.42 16.36
C VAL A 56 -8.35 5.67 17.82
N LEU A 57 -8.11 4.60 18.58
CA LEU A 57 -7.60 4.68 19.96
C LEU A 57 -6.11 4.99 19.97
N ALA A 58 -5.35 4.37 19.05
CA ALA A 58 -3.93 4.58 18.94
C ALA A 58 -3.42 4.29 17.52
N ARG A 59 -2.33 4.98 17.19
CA ARG A 59 -1.54 4.78 15.97
C ARG A 59 -0.07 4.61 16.35
N ALA A 60 0.56 3.56 15.84
CA ALA A 60 1.99 3.33 15.95
C ALA A 60 2.61 3.15 14.56
N VAL A 61 3.88 3.54 14.43
CA VAL A 61 4.62 3.47 13.16
C VAL A 61 6.00 2.90 13.43
N ALA A 62 6.40 1.95 12.61
CA ALA A 62 7.74 1.39 12.60
C ALA A 62 8.34 1.41 11.17
N GLY A 63 9.56 0.88 11.03
CA GLY A 63 10.25 0.79 9.75
C GLY A 63 9.64 -0.24 8.79
N CYS A 64 10.43 -0.63 7.79
CA CYS A 64 10.05 -1.62 6.78
C CYS A 64 9.74 -2.99 7.41
N SER A 65 8.61 -3.59 7.01
CA SER A 65 8.23 -4.98 7.35
C SER A 65 8.19 -5.90 6.13
N ASN A 66 8.63 -5.43 4.95
CA ASN A 66 8.75 -6.29 3.78
C ASN A 66 9.89 -7.29 3.96
N HIS A 67 9.54 -8.58 4.08
CA HIS A 67 10.48 -9.66 4.31
C HIS A 67 11.55 -9.83 3.20
N ASN A 68 11.28 -9.37 1.98
CA ASN A 68 12.20 -9.47 0.84
C ASN A 68 13.26 -8.37 0.93
N SER A 69 12.95 -7.28 1.63
CA SER A 69 13.86 -6.14 1.83
C SER A 69 14.74 -6.32 3.06
N VAL A 70 14.16 -6.73 4.20
CA VAL A 70 14.88 -6.75 5.51
C VAL A 70 15.11 -8.16 6.06
N GLY A 71 14.58 -9.20 5.41
CA GLY A 71 14.57 -10.55 5.92
C GLY A 71 13.46 -10.81 6.94
N GLU A 72 13.10 -12.08 7.10
CA GLU A 72 11.94 -12.49 7.90
C GLU A 72 12.03 -12.13 9.38
N ALA A 73 13.19 -12.32 10.02
CA ALA A 73 13.34 -12.04 11.45
C ALA A 73 13.14 -10.55 11.79
N ALA A 74 13.74 -9.66 10.99
CA ALA A 74 13.62 -8.21 11.18
C ALA A 74 12.20 -7.71 10.88
N ALA A 75 11.55 -8.29 9.87
CA ALA A 75 10.15 -8.00 9.56
C ALA A 75 9.21 -8.36 10.71
N ARG A 76 9.38 -9.56 11.30
CA ARG A 76 8.61 -10.01 12.47
C ARG A 76 8.83 -9.12 13.69
N GLU A 77 10.09 -8.79 14.00
CA GLU A 77 10.43 -7.88 15.12
C GLU A 77 9.76 -6.51 14.94
N THR A 78 9.81 -5.95 13.73
CA THR A 78 9.16 -4.67 13.40
C THR A 78 7.63 -4.72 13.60
N LEU A 79 7.00 -5.82 13.16
CA LEU A 79 5.56 -6.01 13.29
C LEU A 79 5.13 -6.23 14.75
N GLU A 80 5.86 -7.03 15.52
CA GLU A 80 5.60 -7.22 16.96
C GLU A 80 5.74 -5.90 17.71
N GLN A 81 6.82 -5.14 17.44
CA GLN A 81 7.05 -3.85 18.08
C GLN A 81 5.92 -2.85 17.81
N VAL A 82 5.47 -2.73 16.55
CA VAL A 82 4.42 -1.75 16.21
C VAL A 82 3.06 -2.14 16.79
N MET A 83 2.74 -3.44 16.90
CA MET A 83 1.52 -3.91 17.56
C MET A 83 1.57 -3.64 19.07
N ALA A 84 2.69 -3.96 19.72
CA ALA A 84 2.89 -3.71 21.14
C ALA A 84 2.78 -2.21 21.46
N GLU A 85 3.40 -1.35 20.65
CA GLU A 85 3.33 0.10 20.82
C GLU A 85 1.91 0.64 20.62
N ALA A 86 1.15 0.14 19.63
CA ALA A 86 -0.23 0.54 19.42
C ALA A 86 -1.12 0.16 20.61
N LEU A 87 -0.97 -1.06 21.14
CA LEU A 87 -1.72 -1.54 22.30
C LEU A 87 -1.36 -0.77 23.58
N ALA A 88 -0.06 -0.53 23.82
CA ALA A 88 0.41 0.26 24.95
C ALA A 88 -0.17 1.69 24.91
N LYS A 89 -0.13 2.35 23.74
CA LYS A 89 -0.71 3.69 23.54
C LYS A 89 -2.22 3.73 23.69
N SER A 90 -2.94 2.66 23.33
CA SER A 90 -4.40 2.59 23.50
C SER A 90 -4.82 2.26 24.94
N GLY A 91 -3.87 1.90 25.81
CA GLY A 91 -4.19 1.39 27.13
C GLY A 91 -4.84 -0.01 27.07
N SER A 92 -4.49 -0.82 26.08
CA SER A 92 -5.00 -2.18 25.86
C SER A 92 -3.86 -3.20 25.91
N ASN A 93 -4.21 -4.49 26.08
CA ASN A 93 -3.26 -5.60 26.00
C ASN A 93 -3.79 -6.66 25.01
N ARG A 94 -3.02 -7.73 24.77
CA ARG A 94 -3.40 -8.79 23.82
C ARG A 94 -4.74 -9.48 24.14
N SER A 95 -5.15 -9.55 25.41
CA SER A 95 -6.42 -10.17 25.80
C SER A 95 -7.67 -9.36 25.43
N ALA A 96 -7.52 -8.05 25.18
CA ALA A 96 -8.59 -7.19 24.69
C ALA A 96 -8.77 -7.27 23.17
N VAL A 97 -7.80 -7.84 22.44
CA VAL A 97 -7.87 -7.94 20.98
C VAL A 97 -8.90 -9.01 20.60
N ARG A 98 -9.78 -8.70 19.64
CA ARG A 98 -10.74 -9.67 19.09
C ARG A 98 -10.45 -10.03 17.64
N ALA A 99 -9.86 -9.11 16.88
CA ALA A 99 -9.46 -9.37 15.51
C ALA A 99 -8.20 -8.58 15.13
N VAL A 100 -7.39 -9.18 14.27
CA VAL A 100 -6.20 -8.57 13.66
C VAL A 100 -6.28 -8.78 12.15
N CYS A 101 -6.15 -7.71 11.36
CA CYS A 101 -5.86 -7.81 9.94
C CYS A 101 -4.47 -7.25 9.67
N LEU A 102 -3.59 -8.12 9.17
CA LEU A 102 -2.26 -7.77 8.73
C LEU A 102 -2.22 -7.75 7.21
N ALA A 103 -2.23 -6.56 6.63
CA ALA A 103 -2.02 -6.36 5.21
C ALA A 103 -0.57 -5.97 4.96
N VAL A 104 0.16 -6.79 4.21
CA VAL A 104 1.62 -6.62 4.04
C VAL A 104 2.02 -6.84 2.59
N SER A 105 2.94 -6.01 2.15
CA SER A 105 3.60 -6.16 0.86
C SER A 105 4.39 -7.46 0.79
N GLY A 106 4.29 -8.19 -0.33
CA GLY A 106 4.98 -9.46 -0.54
C GLY A 106 4.15 -10.70 -0.22
N VAL A 107 2.98 -10.58 0.42
CA VAL A 107 2.04 -11.69 0.53
C VAL A 107 1.33 -11.88 -0.81
N ASN A 108 1.78 -12.89 -1.55
CA ASN A 108 1.32 -13.18 -2.91
C ASN A 108 0.72 -14.58 -3.05
N HIS A 109 1.08 -15.52 -2.17
CA HIS A 109 0.62 -16.90 -2.22
C HIS A 109 -0.01 -17.33 -0.90
N ALA A 110 -0.89 -18.33 -0.97
CA ALA A 110 -1.54 -18.91 0.22
C ALA A 110 -0.51 -19.43 1.24
N SER A 111 0.66 -19.90 0.79
CA SER A 111 1.77 -20.31 1.66
C SER A 111 2.37 -19.15 2.46
N ASP A 112 2.48 -17.95 1.86
CA ASP A 112 2.95 -16.76 2.55
C ASP A 112 1.95 -16.34 3.62
N GLN A 113 0.67 -16.36 3.26
CA GLN A 113 -0.44 -16.05 4.14
C GLN A 113 -0.46 -17.00 5.35
N GLN A 114 -0.38 -18.31 5.11
CA GLN A 114 -0.43 -19.31 6.18
C GLN A 114 0.77 -19.19 7.13
N ARG A 115 1.99 -18.99 6.61
CA ARG A 115 3.18 -18.82 7.45
C ARG A 115 3.06 -17.63 8.41
N ILE A 116 2.48 -16.52 7.94
CA ILE A 116 2.28 -15.32 8.78
C ILE A 116 1.13 -15.55 9.77
N LEU A 117 0.06 -16.24 9.37
CA LEU A 117 -1.03 -16.62 10.27
C LEU A 117 -0.55 -17.49 11.43
N ASP A 118 0.29 -18.50 11.14
CA ASP A 118 0.87 -19.38 12.16
C ASP A 118 1.68 -18.58 13.18
N TRP A 119 2.52 -17.64 12.70
CA TRP A 119 3.28 -16.76 13.58
C TRP A 119 2.40 -15.79 14.38
N LEU A 120 1.36 -15.19 13.80
CA LEU A 120 0.43 -14.35 14.55
C LEU A 120 -0.31 -15.15 15.63
N ARG A 121 -0.54 -16.45 15.41
CA ARG A 121 -1.17 -17.33 16.39
C ARG A 121 -0.26 -17.62 17.58
N ASP A 122 1.06 -17.52 17.45
CA ASP A 122 2.00 -17.59 18.58
C ASP A 122 1.94 -16.32 19.47
N ILE A 123 1.43 -15.20 18.94
CA ILE A 123 1.36 -13.91 19.63
C ILE A 123 0.02 -13.74 20.35
N PHE A 124 -1.08 -14.06 19.66
CA PHE A 124 -2.44 -13.77 20.11
C PHE A 124 -3.18 -15.00 20.63
N PRO A 125 -4.11 -14.82 21.61
CA PRO A 125 -4.99 -15.89 22.07
C PRO A 125 -5.78 -16.61 20.96
N ASN A 126 -6.21 -17.85 21.22
CA ASN A 126 -6.87 -18.70 20.24
C ASN A 126 -8.24 -18.18 19.76
N ASP A 127 -8.92 -17.37 20.57
CA ASP A 127 -10.20 -16.73 20.25
C ASP A 127 -10.05 -15.49 19.37
N VAL A 128 -8.84 -14.96 19.21
CA VAL A 128 -8.57 -13.84 18.30
C VAL A 128 -8.70 -14.29 16.84
N ARG A 129 -9.46 -13.53 16.04
CA ARG A 129 -9.57 -13.75 14.60
C ARG A 129 -8.39 -13.10 13.88
N LEU A 130 -7.68 -13.88 13.07
CA LEU A 130 -6.47 -13.43 12.39
C LEU A 130 -6.70 -13.46 10.87
N TYR A 131 -6.41 -12.33 10.22
CA TYR A 131 -6.50 -12.17 8.79
C TYR A 131 -5.15 -11.67 8.28
N VAL A 132 -4.63 -12.32 7.25
CA VAL A 132 -3.43 -11.87 6.53
C VAL A 132 -3.84 -11.62 5.10
N GLN A 133 -3.47 -10.45 4.57
CA GLN A 133 -3.85 -10.01 3.24
C GLN A 133 -2.66 -9.35 2.53
N ASN A 134 -2.80 -9.18 1.23
CA ASN A 134 -1.95 -8.29 0.45
C ASN A 134 -2.24 -6.82 0.85
N ASP A 135 -1.22 -5.97 0.83
CA ASP A 135 -1.32 -4.53 1.12
C ASP A 135 -2.37 -3.82 0.26
N ALA A 136 -2.53 -4.23 -0.99
CA ALA A 136 -3.56 -3.69 -1.88
C ALA A 136 -5.00 -3.91 -1.37
N VAL A 137 -5.26 -4.96 -0.59
CA VAL A 137 -6.60 -5.21 -0.01
C VAL A 137 -6.94 -4.14 1.04
N ALA A 138 -5.97 -3.77 1.88
CA ALA A 138 -6.14 -2.71 2.86
C ALA A 138 -6.25 -1.33 2.20
N ALA A 139 -5.48 -1.10 1.13
CA ALA A 139 -5.56 0.12 0.33
C ALA A 139 -6.93 0.28 -0.35
N LEU A 140 -7.52 -0.79 -0.90
CA LEU A 140 -8.88 -0.75 -1.41
C LEU A 140 -9.87 -0.41 -0.28
N ALA A 141 -9.78 -1.16 0.82
CA ALA A 141 -10.69 -1.03 1.96
C ALA A 141 -10.66 0.36 2.62
N CYS A 142 -9.52 1.07 2.61
CA CYS A 142 -9.47 2.42 3.18
C CYS A 142 -10.22 3.45 2.34
N GLY A 143 -10.27 3.28 1.02
CA GLY A 143 -11.07 4.13 0.12
C GLY A 143 -12.57 3.80 0.13
N THR A 144 -12.92 2.54 0.41
CA THR A 144 -14.31 2.05 0.37
C THR A 144 -14.93 1.82 1.74
N MET A 145 -14.27 2.30 2.81
CA MET A 145 -14.72 2.16 4.21
C MET A 145 -14.99 0.69 4.60
N GLY A 146 -14.03 -0.19 4.30
CA GLY A 146 -14.05 -1.61 4.68
C GLY A 146 -14.76 -2.54 3.70
N LYS A 147 -15.32 -2.02 2.60
CA LYS A 147 -16.01 -2.84 1.58
C LYS A 147 -15.05 -3.29 0.48
N LEU A 148 -14.93 -4.59 0.24
CA LEU A 148 -14.13 -5.11 -0.88
C LEU A 148 -14.98 -5.15 -2.15
N HIS A 149 -15.02 -4.03 -2.86
CA HIS A 149 -15.66 -3.89 -4.16
C HIS A 149 -14.97 -2.78 -4.96
N GLY A 150 -14.82 -2.98 -6.26
CA GLY A 150 -14.19 -2.05 -7.20
C GLY A 150 -12.72 -2.36 -7.44
N CYS A 151 -11.93 -1.34 -7.75
CA CYS A 151 -10.52 -1.46 -8.09
C CYS A 151 -9.70 -0.48 -7.24
N VAL A 152 -8.52 -0.91 -6.79
CA VAL A 152 -7.48 -0.03 -6.27
C VAL A 152 -6.33 0.04 -7.26
N LEU A 153 -5.78 1.23 -7.47
CA LEU A 153 -4.51 1.46 -8.13
C LEU A 153 -3.54 2.03 -7.09
N ILE A 154 -2.46 1.29 -6.84
CA ILE A 154 -1.34 1.75 -6.05
C ILE A 154 -0.22 2.15 -7.02
N ALA A 155 0.30 3.38 -6.89
CA ALA A 155 1.56 3.75 -7.52
C ALA A 155 2.44 4.55 -6.54
N GLY A 156 3.48 3.88 -6.06
CA GLY A 156 4.51 4.41 -5.16
C GLY A 156 5.88 4.02 -5.67
N THR A 157 6.72 3.38 -4.84
CA THR A 157 7.99 2.81 -5.34
C THR A 157 7.74 1.72 -6.40
N GLY A 158 6.77 0.84 -6.16
CA GLY A 158 6.20 -0.10 -7.13
C GLY A 158 4.78 0.31 -7.56
N THR A 159 4.10 -0.53 -8.34
CA THR A 159 2.70 -0.30 -8.71
C THR A 159 1.91 -1.60 -8.74
N ILE A 160 0.61 -1.55 -8.46
CA ILE A 160 -0.32 -2.66 -8.62
C ILE A 160 -1.73 -2.13 -8.86
N ALA A 161 -2.47 -2.75 -9.77
CA ALA A 161 -3.92 -2.64 -9.82
C ALA A 161 -4.54 -3.92 -9.26
N TYR A 162 -5.46 -3.81 -8.31
CA TYR A 162 -6.14 -4.96 -7.72
C TYR A 162 -7.62 -4.67 -7.52
N GLY A 163 -8.49 -5.61 -7.85
CA GLY A 163 -9.93 -5.39 -7.78
C GLY A 163 -10.68 -6.57 -7.22
N PHE A 164 -11.90 -6.27 -6.76
CA PHE A 164 -12.84 -7.21 -6.18
C PHE A 164 -14.25 -6.93 -6.67
N THR A 165 -15.01 -7.97 -6.95
CA THR A 165 -16.46 -7.92 -7.17
C THR A 165 -17.20 -8.18 -5.85
N GLU A 166 -18.48 -7.81 -5.75
CA GLU A 166 -19.25 -8.01 -4.51
C GLU A 166 -19.41 -9.49 -4.12
N ASP A 167 -19.39 -10.40 -5.10
CA ASP A 167 -19.40 -11.85 -4.91
C ASP A 167 -18.03 -12.43 -4.52
N GLY A 168 -17.00 -11.59 -4.40
CA GLY A 168 -15.68 -11.94 -3.86
C GLY A 168 -14.68 -12.47 -4.89
N ARG A 169 -14.97 -12.38 -6.20
CA ARG A 169 -13.94 -12.64 -7.23
C ARG A 169 -12.91 -11.51 -7.23
N ASP A 170 -11.66 -11.86 -7.49
CA ASP A 170 -10.56 -10.90 -7.52
C ASP A 170 -9.74 -10.98 -8.82
N ALA A 171 -9.05 -9.88 -9.12
CA ALA A 171 -8.14 -9.79 -10.25
C ALA A 171 -7.07 -8.76 -10.00
N ARG A 172 -5.81 -9.12 -10.27
CA ARG A 172 -4.67 -8.21 -10.23
C ARG A 172 -4.06 -7.99 -11.61
N ALA A 173 -3.44 -6.83 -11.79
CA ALA A 173 -2.54 -6.49 -12.89
C ALA A 173 -1.36 -5.66 -12.36
N ALA A 174 -0.21 -5.75 -13.03
CA ALA A 174 1.07 -5.25 -12.53
C ALA A 174 1.43 -5.83 -11.14
N GLY A 175 2.36 -5.20 -10.41
CA GLY A 175 2.79 -5.65 -9.08
C GLY A 175 3.76 -6.83 -9.12
N ALA A 176 4.40 -7.05 -10.27
CA ALA A 176 5.37 -8.11 -10.46
C ALA A 176 6.81 -7.66 -10.14
N GLY A 177 7.01 -6.38 -9.89
CA GLY A 177 8.31 -5.76 -9.65
C GLY A 177 8.88 -5.06 -10.89
N PRO A 178 9.93 -4.25 -10.70
CA PRO A 178 10.45 -3.36 -11.73
C PRO A 178 11.02 -4.09 -12.94
N THR A 179 11.58 -5.29 -12.76
CA THR A 179 12.11 -6.11 -13.86
C THR A 179 11.00 -6.65 -14.77
N LEU A 180 9.79 -6.80 -14.22
CA LEU A 180 8.67 -7.48 -14.90
C LEU A 180 7.61 -6.51 -15.44
N GLY A 181 7.91 -5.21 -15.46
CA GLY A 181 7.10 -4.23 -16.19
C GLY A 181 6.26 -3.29 -15.34
N ASP A 182 6.61 -3.07 -14.07
CA ASP A 182 6.01 -2.03 -13.22
C ASP A 182 6.43 -0.60 -13.67
N TRP A 183 6.32 -0.28 -14.97
CA TRP A 183 6.84 0.95 -15.59
C TRP A 183 6.10 2.22 -15.19
N GLY A 184 4.85 2.09 -14.74
CA GLY A 184 4.06 3.17 -14.16
C GLY A 184 4.42 3.53 -12.71
N SER A 185 5.29 2.74 -12.07
CA SER A 185 5.75 3.00 -10.71
C SER A 185 6.78 4.14 -10.63
N GLY A 186 7.04 4.65 -9.44
CA GLY A 186 8.09 5.64 -9.22
C GLY A 186 9.48 5.10 -9.60
N TYR A 187 9.76 3.81 -9.36
CA TYR A 187 10.96 3.17 -9.87
C TYR A 187 10.97 3.19 -11.40
N GLY A 188 9.87 2.79 -12.04
CA GLY A 188 9.74 2.72 -13.50
C GLY A 188 9.96 4.07 -14.17
N ILE A 189 9.35 5.13 -13.65
CA ILE A 189 9.51 6.52 -14.10
C ILE A 189 10.99 6.94 -13.99
N ALA A 190 11.60 6.75 -12.82
CA ALA A 190 12.98 7.17 -12.58
C ALA A 190 14.00 6.35 -13.38
N ALA A 191 13.79 5.03 -13.54
CA ALA A 191 14.66 4.16 -14.34
C ALA A 191 14.65 4.56 -15.82
N GLN A 192 13.48 4.93 -16.35
CA GLN A 192 13.37 5.48 -17.71
C GLN A 192 14.09 6.82 -17.84
N ALA A 193 14.02 7.69 -16.83
CA ALA A 193 14.75 8.95 -16.81
C ALA A 193 16.27 8.75 -16.77
N LEU A 194 16.78 7.85 -15.91
CA LEU A 194 18.21 7.47 -15.88
C LEU A 194 18.66 6.91 -17.24
N THR A 195 17.83 6.06 -17.86
CA THR A 195 18.08 5.53 -19.21
C THR A 195 18.15 6.64 -20.25
N ALA A 196 17.26 7.64 -20.16
CA ALA A 196 17.26 8.80 -21.04
C ALA A 196 18.54 9.65 -20.87
N VAL A 197 19.01 9.86 -19.63
CA VAL A 197 20.28 10.57 -19.37
C VAL A 197 21.46 9.85 -20.02
N ILE A 198 21.57 8.52 -19.86
CA ILE A 198 22.65 7.75 -20.49
C ILE A 198 22.56 7.79 -22.02
N ARG A 199 21.35 7.67 -22.60
CA ARG A 199 21.15 7.77 -24.05
C ARG A 199 21.51 9.16 -24.59
N ALA A 200 21.20 10.23 -23.85
CA ALA A 200 21.59 11.58 -24.23
C ALA A 200 23.12 11.75 -24.18
N HIS A 201 23.77 11.15 -23.19
CA HIS A 201 25.22 11.20 -23.01
C HIS A 201 25.99 10.47 -24.11
N ASP A 202 25.55 9.25 -24.48
CA ASP A 202 26.22 8.41 -25.48
C ASP A 202 25.74 8.65 -26.93
N GLY A 203 24.85 9.63 -27.13
CA GLY A 203 24.38 10.06 -28.45
C GLY A 203 23.26 9.19 -29.06
N ARG A 204 22.71 8.22 -28.33
CA ARG A 204 21.56 7.39 -28.78
C ARG A 204 20.20 8.07 -28.58
N GLY A 205 20.14 9.16 -27.81
CA GLY A 205 18.92 9.90 -27.50
C GLY A 205 19.09 11.41 -27.65
N PRO A 206 17.99 12.17 -27.65
CA PRO A 206 18.03 13.62 -27.69
C PRO A 206 18.63 14.19 -26.40
N HIS A 207 19.11 15.43 -26.48
CA HIS A 207 19.48 16.19 -25.28
C HIS A 207 18.25 16.42 -24.38
N THR A 208 18.45 16.38 -23.06
CA THR A 208 17.38 16.55 -22.07
C THR A 208 17.90 17.22 -20.80
N ALA A 209 17.07 18.09 -20.21
CA ALA A 209 17.28 18.74 -18.92
C ALA A 209 17.35 17.76 -17.75
N LEU A 210 16.86 16.52 -17.93
CA LEU A 210 17.02 15.43 -16.96
C LEU A 210 18.49 15.19 -16.62
N THR A 211 19.40 15.40 -17.57
CA THR A 211 20.85 15.19 -17.37
C THR A 211 21.37 16.09 -16.25
N SER A 212 21.20 17.40 -16.39
CA SER A 212 21.67 18.35 -15.38
C SER A 212 20.92 18.22 -14.06
N SER A 213 19.60 18.07 -14.11
CA SER A 213 18.76 18.01 -12.91
C SER A 213 19.08 16.77 -12.04
N ILE A 214 19.23 15.59 -12.65
CA ILE A 214 19.54 14.36 -11.90
C ILE A 214 20.98 14.39 -11.38
N LEU A 215 21.96 14.86 -12.18
CA LEU A 215 23.35 14.93 -11.72
C LEU A 215 23.50 15.90 -10.53
N GLU A 216 22.86 17.07 -10.59
CA GLU A 216 22.84 18.02 -9.48
C GLU A 216 22.21 17.41 -8.22
N LYS A 217 21.05 16.75 -8.38
CA LYS A 217 20.36 16.06 -7.28
C LYS A 217 21.24 15.01 -6.59
N LEU A 218 22.05 14.31 -7.37
CA LEU A 218 22.91 13.22 -6.89
C LEU A 218 24.32 13.69 -6.49
N GLY A 219 24.67 14.95 -6.76
CA GLY A 219 26.02 15.48 -6.54
C GLY A 219 27.08 14.83 -7.42
N LEU A 220 26.72 14.41 -8.64
CA LEU A 220 27.61 13.74 -9.59
C LEU A 220 28.13 14.74 -10.63
N SER A 221 29.37 14.55 -11.07
CA SER A 221 30.00 15.48 -12.03
C SER A 221 29.78 15.07 -13.49
N SER A 222 29.43 13.81 -13.74
CA SER A 222 29.26 13.27 -15.09
C SER A 222 28.22 12.14 -15.16
N PRO A 223 27.56 11.92 -16.31
CA PRO A 223 26.66 10.77 -16.51
C PRO A 223 27.33 9.40 -16.29
N ASP A 224 28.64 9.28 -16.53
CA ASP A 224 29.38 8.02 -16.32
C ASP A 224 29.34 7.55 -14.85
N GLU A 225 29.29 8.49 -13.90
CA GLU A 225 29.21 8.19 -12.46
C GLU A 225 27.86 7.55 -12.07
N LEU A 226 26.82 7.66 -12.90
CA LEU A 226 25.52 7.00 -12.66
C LEU A 226 25.64 5.48 -12.61
N ILE A 227 26.62 4.89 -13.31
CA ILE A 227 26.88 3.45 -13.26
C ILE A 227 27.26 3.05 -11.84
N GLY A 228 28.31 3.69 -11.29
CA GLY A 228 28.75 3.43 -9.93
C GLY A 228 27.66 3.73 -8.90
N TRP A 229 26.95 4.85 -9.06
CA TRP A 229 25.84 5.22 -8.19
C TRP A 229 24.73 4.16 -8.17
N THR A 230 24.33 3.62 -9.33
CA THR A 230 23.23 2.65 -9.45
C THR A 230 23.61 1.29 -8.85
N TYR A 231 24.83 0.79 -9.11
CA TYR A 231 25.25 -0.52 -8.61
C TYR A 231 25.69 -0.51 -7.13
N ALA A 232 25.96 0.66 -6.55
CA ALA A 232 26.35 0.77 -5.14
C ALA A 232 25.21 0.42 -4.16
N ASP A 233 23.94 0.60 -4.56
CA ASP A 233 22.78 0.31 -3.73
C ASP A 233 21.57 -0.08 -4.61
N PRO A 234 21.07 -1.33 -4.51
CA PRO A 234 19.96 -1.83 -5.31
C PRO A 234 18.57 -1.36 -4.83
N SER A 235 18.49 -0.46 -3.84
CA SER A 235 17.23 0.03 -3.26
C SER A 235 16.31 0.67 -4.31
N TRP A 236 15.12 0.08 -4.48
CA TRP A 236 14.11 0.64 -5.39
C TRP A 236 13.63 2.02 -4.96
N ALA A 237 13.52 2.25 -3.65
CA ALA A 237 13.09 3.53 -3.09
C ALA A 237 14.09 4.65 -3.42
N ARG A 238 15.40 4.33 -3.47
CA ARG A 238 16.46 5.28 -3.84
C ARG A 238 16.34 5.71 -5.30
N ILE A 239 16.01 4.79 -6.20
CA ILE A 239 15.72 5.11 -7.60
C ILE A 239 14.43 5.93 -7.71
N ALA A 240 13.35 5.47 -7.10
CA ALA A 240 12.04 6.14 -7.14
C ALA A 240 12.07 7.57 -6.57
N ALA A 241 13.01 7.88 -5.68
CA ALA A 241 13.20 9.23 -5.14
C ALA A 241 13.60 10.28 -6.19
N LEU A 242 13.93 9.88 -7.43
CA LEU A 242 14.22 10.78 -8.56
C LEU A 242 12.97 11.26 -9.31
N VAL A 243 11.79 10.71 -9.06
CA VAL A 243 10.53 11.14 -9.72
C VAL A 243 10.29 12.66 -9.67
N PRO A 244 10.54 13.38 -8.56
CA PRO A 244 10.35 14.83 -8.52
C PRO A 244 11.20 15.60 -9.55
N GLU A 245 12.39 15.10 -9.90
CA GLU A 245 13.25 15.71 -10.91
C GLU A 245 12.66 15.52 -12.31
N VAL A 246 12.07 14.35 -12.58
CA VAL A 246 11.37 14.06 -13.84
C VAL A 246 10.15 14.96 -14.01
N VAL A 247 9.32 15.08 -12.96
CA VAL A 247 8.16 15.97 -12.94
C VAL A 247 8.60 17.42 -13.18
N SER A 248 9.62 17.90 -12.47
CA SER A 248 10.11 19.28 -12.61
C SER A 248 10.62 19.58 -14.02
N CYS A 249 11.34 18.64 -14.64
CA CYS A 249 11.79 18.79 -16.03
C CYS A 249 10.61 18.83 -17.01
N ALA A 250 9.61 17.96 -16.82
CA ALA A 250 8.41 17.95 -17.66
C ALA A 250 7.64 19.28 -17.55
N GLU A 251 7.48 19.81 -16.34
CA GLU A 251 6.83 21.12 -16.09
C GLU A 251 7.59 22.30 -16.73
N ALA A 252 8.91 22.18 -16.85
CA ALA A 252 9.78 23.13 -17.54
C ALA A 252 9.74 23.00 -19.08
N GLY A 253 9.01 22.01 -19.61
CA GLY A 253 8.82 21.80 -21.05
C GLY A 253 9.78 20.81 -21.70
N ASP A 254 10.50 20.00 -20.92
CA ASP A 254 11.36 18.95 -21.47
C ASP A 254 10.50 17.82 -22.09
N GLU A 255 10.65 17.61 -23.40
CA GLU A 255 9.83 16.64 -24.16
C GLU A 255 10.09 15.19 -23.75
N VAL A 256 11.32 14.85 -23.35
CA VAL A 256 11.69 13.50 -22.93
C VAL A 256 11.05 13.18 -21.59
N ALA A 257 11.12 14.10 -20.63
CA ALA A 257 10.46 13.97 -19.34
C ALA A 257 8.94 13.90 -19.50
N ASN A 258 8.33 14.76 -20.33
CA ASN A 258 6.90 14.69 -20.64
C ASN A 258 6.51 13.32 -21.20
N LYS A 259 7.29 12.79 -22.15
CA LYS A 259 7.03 11.46 -22.73
C LYS A 259 7.08 10.37 -21.67
N ILE A 260 8.09 10.34 -20.79
CA ILE A 260 8.21 9.34 -19.73
C ILE A 260 6.96 9.35 -18.83
N LEU A 261 6.47 10.54 -18.47
CA LEU A 261 5.29 10.65 -17.61
C LEU A 261 4.00 10.25 -18.32
N PHE A 262 3.84 10.55 -19.62
CA PHE A 262 2.71 10.07 -20.41
C PHE A 262 2.71 8.55 -20.57
N ASP A 263 3.87 7.96 -20.88
CA ASP A 263 4.02 6.51 -21.00
C ASP A 263 3.67 5.84 -19.64
N SER A 264 4.09 6.44 -18.51
CA SER A 264 3.70 5.99 -17.18
C SER A 264 2.19 6.06 -16.92
N VAL A 265 1.52 7.13 -17.36
CA VAL A 265 0.05 7.26 -17.23
C VAL A 265 -0.66 6.15 -18.01
N GLU A 266 -0.19 5.85 -19.22
CA GLU A 266 -0.73 4.79 -20.06
C GLU A 266 -0.57 3.41 -19.40
N GLU A 267 0.62 3.08 -18.88
CA GLU A 267 0.89 1.81 -18.20
C GLU A 267 0.00 1.61 -16.95
N LEU A 268 -0.15 2.66 -16.13
CA LEU A 268 -1.06 2.65 -14.98
C LEU A 268 -2.51 2.47 -15.42
N GLY A 269 -2.92 3.18 -16.47
CA GLY A 269 -4.24 3.07 -17.07
C GLY A 269 -4.54 1.67 -17.55
N ILE A 270 -3.67 1.09 -18.39
CA ILE A 270 -3.78 -0.29 -18.92
C ILE A 270 -3.94 -1.30 -17.78
N SER A 271 -3.18 -1.13 -16.70
CA SER A 271 -3.28 -2.00 -15.52
C SER A 271 -4.68 -1.98 -14.89
N VAL A 272 -5.28 -0.80 -14.71
CA VAL A 272 -6.66 -0.68 -14.22
C VAL A 272 -7.65 -1.29 -15.21
N LYS A 273 -7.51 -0.99 -16.51
CA LYS A 273 -8.40 -1.54 -17.55
C LYS A 273 -8.42 -3.07 -17.54
N ALA A 274 -7.25 -3.70 -17.38
CA ALA A 274 -7.11 -5.15 -17.33
C ALA A 274 -7.89 -5.77 -16.14
N VAL A 275 -7.85 -5.13 -14.97
CA VAL A 275 -8.61 -5.56 -13.78
C VAL A 275 -10.11 -5.40 -14.01
N VAL A 276 -10.53 -4.23 -14.48
CA VAL A 276 -11.94 -3.92 -14.76
C VAL A 276 -12.56 -4.92 -15.74
N GLN A 277 -11.84 -5.24 -16.83
CA GLN A 277 -12.31 -6.20 -17.84
C GLN A 277 -12.40 -7.62 -17.31
N ARG A 278 -11.41 -8.09 -16.55
CA ARG A 278 -11.40 -9.46 -15.99
C ARG A 278 -12.52 -9.70 -14.98
N LEU A 279 -12.91 -8.65 -14.26
CA LEU A 279 -13.93 -8.71 -13.21
C LEU A 279 -15.32 -8.33 -13.68
N ASP A 280 -15.42 -7.72 -14.87
CA ASP A 280 -16.66 -7.15 -15.39
C ASP A 280 -17.24 -6.08 -14.44
N LEU A 281 -16.38 -5.20 -13.91
CA LEU A 281 -16.78 -4.21 -12.89
C LEU A 281 -17.77 -3.15 -13.41
N CYS A 282 -17.92 -3.02 -14.73
CA CYS A 282 -18.86 -2.09 -15.36
C CYS A 282 -20.18 -2.74 -15.77
N GLY A 283 -20.36 -4.02 -15.42
CA GLY A 283 -21.55 -4.78 -15.74
C GLY A 283 -21.78 -5.01 -17.24
N PRO A 284 -22.88 -5.70 -17.60
CA PRO A 284 -23.14 -6.17 -18.97
C PRO A 284 -23.23 -5.05 -20.00
N ASP A 285 -23.70 -3.87 -19.57
CA ASP A 285 -23.89 -2.69 -20.44
C ASP A 285 -22.69 -1.74 -20.42
N GLY A 286 -21.63 -2.06 -19.65
CA GLY A 286 -20.39 -1.28 -19.55
C GLY A 286 -20.55 0.08 -18.86
N LYS A 287 -21.62 0.27 -18.09
CA LYS A 287 -22.01 1.57 -17.50
C LYS A 287 -22.13 1.57 -15.98
N ASP A 288 -22.04 0.41 -15.33
CA ASP A 288 -22.15 0.34 -13.89
C ASP A 288 -20.99 1.11 -13.26
N SER A 289 -21.30 1.77 -12.15
CA SER A 289 -20.31 2.53 -11.42
C SER A 289 -19.52 1.62 -10.48
N PHE A 290 -18.23 1.90 -10.37
CA PHE A 290 -17.35 1.18 -9.44
C PHE A 290 -16.34 2.16 -8.83
N PRO A 291 -15.95 1.96 -7.55
CA PRO A 291 -14.92 2.78 -6.94
C PRO A 291 -13.55 2.43 -7.53
N LEU A 292 -12.79 3.46 -7.91
CA LEU A 292 -11.38 3.39 -8.27
C LEU A 292 -10.57 4.09 -7.17
N VAL A 293 -10.08 3.32 -6.22
CA VAL A 293 -9.28 3.84 -5.11
C VAL A 293 -7.85 4.08 -5.59
N MET A 294 -7.30 5.27 -5.32
CA MET A 294 -5.99 5.69 -5.81
C MET A 294 -5.06 5.93 -4.61
N VAL A 295 -3.94 5.20 -4.52
CA VAL A 295 -3.02 5.27 -3.38
C VAL A 295 -1.56 5.37 -3.84
N GLY A 296 -0.76 6.16 -3.13
CA GLY A 296 0.69 6.25 -3.31
C GLY A 296 1.15 7.55 -3.94
N GLY A 297 2.39 7.94 -3.58
CA GLY A 297 2.93 9.27 -3.87
C GLY A 297 3.10 9.62 -5.35
N VAL A 298 3.07 8.64 -6.27
CA VAL A 298 3.06 8.94 -7.72
C VAL A 298 1.71 9.49 -8.17
N LEU A 299 0.62 9.07 -7.52
CA LEU A 299 -0.75 9.49 -7.83
C LEU A 299 -1.16 10.77 -7.06
N GLU A 300 -0.35 11.20 -6.09
CA GLU A 300 -0.58 12.44 -5.38
C GLU A 300 -0.38 13.65 -6.31
N ALA A 301 -1.25 14.65 -6.18
CA ALA A 301 -1.26 15.81 -7.05
C ALA A 301 0.03 16.63 -6.90
N ASN A 302 0.91 16.53 -7.89
CA ASN A 302 2.11 17.35 -7.99
C ASN A 302 1.82 18.53 -8.93
N LYS A 303 1.95 19.75 -8.42
CA LYS A 303 1.78 21.06 -9.10
C LYS A 303 1.17 21.02 -10.51
N ARG A 304 1.89 21.40 -11.57
CA ARG A 304 1.32 21.55 -12.93
C ARG A 304 1.16 20.19 -13.62
N TRP A 305 1.97 19.20 -13.26
CA TRP A 305 1.89 17.85 -13.82
C TRP A 305 1.31 16.82 -12.83
N ASP A 306 0.06 16.42 -13.07
CA ASP A 306 -0.69 15.54 -12.17
C ASP A 306 -0.96 14.18 -12.82
N ILE A 307 -0.11 13.19 -12.50
CA ILE A 307 -0.22 11.82 -13.02
C ILE A 307 -1.56 11.20 -12.62
N GLY A 308 -2.02 11.40 -11.38
CA GLY A 308 -3.30 10.87 -10.89
C GLY A 308 -4.48 11.35 -11.73
N LYS A 309 -4.55 12.65 -12.01
CA LYS A 309 -5.60 13.22 -12.89
C LYS A 309 -5.52 12.70 -14.32
N GLU A 310 -4.32 12.58 -14.89
CA GLU A 310 -4.17 12.06 -16.26
C GLU A 310 -4.52 10.57 -16.36
N VAL A 311 -4.22 9.76 -15.33
CA VAL A 311 -4.67 8.36 -15.23
C VAL A 311 -6.19 8.27 -15.18
N ILE A 312 -6.84 9.09 -14.36
CA ILE A 312 -8.31 9.18 -14.31
C ILE A 312 -8.86 9.53 -15.69
N ARG A 313 -8.30 10.56 -16.35
CA ARG A 313 -8.71 10.97 -17.71
C ARG A 313 -8.51 9.86 -18.74
N TYR A 314 -7.44 9.08 -18.63
CA TYR A 314 -7.16 7.94 -19.51
C TYR A 314 -8.19 6.82 -19.32
N ILE A 315 -8.56 6.51 -18.07
CA ILE A 315 -9.52 5.47 -17.73
C ILE A 315 -10.96 5.88 -18.09
N SER A 316 -11.38 7.11 -17.77
CA SER A 316 -12.75 7.60 -17.99
C SER A 316 -13.16 7.64 -19.47
N LYS A 317 -12.22 7.57 -20.42
CA LYS A 317 -12.52 7.45 -21.85
C LYS A 317 -13.25 6.14 -22.18
N ASP A 318 -12.83 5.05 -21.54
CA ASP A 318 -13.38 3.72 -21.79
C ASP A 318 -14.35 3.29 -20.68
N TYR A 319 -14.15 3.81 -19.47
CA TYR A 319 -14.93 3.45 -18.27
C TYR A 319 -15.47 4.70 -17.58
N PRO A 320 -16.51 5.36 -18.15
CA PRO A 320 -17.09 6.57 -17.56
C PRO A 320 -17.77 6.33 -16.20
N GLY A 321 -18.06 5.07 -15.84
CA GLY A 321 -18.57 4.67 -14.53
C GLY A 321 -17.51 4.58 -13.43
N ALA A 322 -16.22 4.72 -13.75
CA ALA A 322 -15.17 4.74 -12.73
C ALA A 322 -15.34 5.96 -11.81
N ILE A 323 -15.44 5.73 -10.50
CA ILE A 323 -15.54 6.77 -9.47
C ILE A 323 -14.19 6.87 -8.76
N PRO A 324 -13.32 7.85 -9.09
CA PRO A 324 -12.03 8.00 -8.44
C PRO A 324 -12.19 8.37 -6.97
N ILE A 325 -11.46 7.69 -6.09
CA ILE A 325 -11.44 7.93 -4.65
C ILE A 325 -9.99 8.11 -4.23
N ILE A 326 -9.68 9.29 -3.68
CA ILE A 326 -8.46 9.49 -2.89
C ILE A 326 -8.84 9.20 -1.43
N PRO A 327 -8.29 8.17 -0.78
CA PRO A 327 -8.62 7.86 0.61
C PRO A 327 -8.33 9.02 1.56
N LYS A 328 -9.23 9.23 2.52
CA LYS A 328 -9.05 10.21 3.61
C LYS A 328 -8.38 9.60 4.83
N VAL A 329 -8.19 8.29 4.84
CA VAL A 329 -7.62 7.51 5.93
C VAL A 329 -6.55 6.56 5.38
N GLU A 330 -5.60 6.20 6.23
CA GLU A 330 -4.49 5.32 5.87
C GLU A 330 -4.95 3.88 5.61
N PRO A 331 -4.21 3.09 4.80
CA PRO A 331 -4.55 1.69 4.55
C PRO A 331 -4.66 0.84 5.84
N ALA A 332 -3.89 1.14 6.89
CA ALA A 332 -4.01 0.46 8.18
C ALA A 332 -5.42 0.61 8.82
N VAL A 333 -6.12 1.72 8.56
CA VAL A 333 -7.53 1.87 8.95
C VAL A 333 -8.42 0.95 8.10
N GLY A 334 -8.15 0.85 6.80
CA GLY A 334 -8.81 -0.13 5.92
C GLY A 334 -8.63 -1.56 6.42
N ALA A 335 -7.43 -1.94 6.84
CA ALA A 335 -7.16 -3.25 7.45
C ALA A 335 -7.99 -3.46 8.74
N ALA A 336 -8.05 -2.45 9.63
CA ALA A 336 -8.85 -2.53 10.85
C ALA A 336 -10.35 -2.72 10.55
N LEU A 337 -10.88 -2.00 9.55
CA LEU A 337 -12.27 -2.15 9.10
C LEU A 337 -12.54 -3.54 8.50
N LEU A 338 -11.59 -4.13 7.78
CA LEU A 338 -11.70 -5.50 7.28
C LEU A 338 -11.76 -6.51 8.43
N ALA A 339 -10.87 -6.39 9.42
CA ALA A 339 -10.88 -7.24 10.61
C ALA A 339 -12.23 -7.16 11.34
N TRP A 340 -12.77 -5.95 11.50
CA TRP A 340 -14.10 -5.72 12.09
C TRP A 340 -15.22 -6.37 11.27
N ASN A 341 -15.27 -6.12 9.96
CA ASN A 341 -16.30 -6.69 9.09
C ASN A 341 -16.32 -8.22 9.12
N CYS A 342 -15.15 -8.85 9.12
CA CYS A 342 -15.05 -10.31 9.17
C CYS A 342 -15.48 -10.86 10.54
N LEU A 343 -15.02 -10.26 11.64
CA LEU A 343 -15.46 -10.60 13.00
C LEU A 343 -17.00 -10.53 13.10
N MET A 344 -17.61 -9.48 12.57
CA MET A 344 -19.07 -9.29 12.64
C MET A 344 -19.85 -10.30 11.77
N LYS A 345 -19.37 -10.63 10.57
CA LYS A 345 -20.00 -11.63 9.70
C LYS A 345 -20.00 -13.03 10.35
N GLU A 346 -18.96 -13.38 11.08
CA GLU A 346 -18.87 -14.66 11.79
C GLU A 346 -19.83 -14.71 12.99
N SER A 347 -19.87 -13.67 13.81
CA SER A 347 -20.81 -13.57 14.94
C SER A 347 -22.27 -13.68 14.50
N LEU A 348 -22.64 -13.07 13.37
CA LEU A 348 -23.98 -13.21 12.80
C LEU A 348 -24.26 -14.66 12.35
N LYS A 349 -23.32 -15.29 11.64
CA LYS A 349 -23.47 -16.71 11.22
C LYS A 349 -23.60 -17.66 12.42
N GLU A 350 -22.90 -17.39 13.52
CA GLU A 350 -23.01 -18.16 14.76
C GLU A 350 -24.36 -17.92 15.45
N ALA A 351 -24.86 -16.68 15.48
CA ALA A 351 -26.17 -16.34 16.05
C ALA A 351 -27.35 -16.99 15.30
N PHE A 352 -27.26 -17.15 13.97
CA PHE A 352 -28.29 -17.82 13.15
C PHE A 352 -28.18 -19.35 13.12
N LYS A 353 -27.14 -19.93 13.75
CA LYS A 353 -26.99 -21.39 13.91
C LYS A 353 -27.57 -21.92 15.23
N CYS A 354 -27.93 -21.04 16.16
CA CYS A 354 -28.62 -21.35 17.42
C CYS A 354 -30.13 -21.17 17.27
#